data_AF-A0A1F4QNJ3-F1
#
_entry.id   AF-A0A1F4QNJ3-F1
#
_cell.length_a   1.000
_cell.length_b   1.000
_cell.length_c   1.000
_cell.angle_alpha   90.00
_cell.angle_beta   90.00
_cell.angle_gamma   90.00
#
_symmetry.space_group_name_H-M   'P 1'
#
loop_
_entity.id
_entity.type
_entity.pdbx_description
1 polymer ?
#
loop_
_entity_poly.entity_id
_entity_poly.type
_entity_poly.pdbx_seq_one_letter_code
_entity_poly.pdbx_strand_id
1 'polypeptide(L)'
;MKKLMLISLLSLSTLSFAESGTSVESNVEWILNETLTKSLASDITRLFASQPNLTQQEQQEAEKVMGQIFDKLFELMKQNVPAITNIYLKYFTAEEIEQLVSLYRSELGQKLILVQGSMMNNIAEFLQPQIINIINDLSSDFAKSDMIIA
;
A
#
# COMPACT_ATOMS: atom_id res chain seq x y z
N MET A 1 -49.69 -8.78 22.24
CA MET A 1 -48.49 -7.99 22.59
C MET A 1 -47.18 -8.76 22.43
N LYS A 2 -47.04 -10.01 22.92
CA LYS A 2 -45.80 -10.80 22.74
C LYS A 2 -45.34 -11.04 21.28
N LYS A 3 -46.27 -11.17 20.33
CA LYS A 3 -45.95 -11.36 18.90
C LYS A 3 -45.42 -10.10 18.18
N LEU A 4 -45.70 -8.90 18.69
CA LEU A 4 -45.20 -7.65 18.11
C LEU A 4 -43.74 -7.37 18.55
N MET A 5 -43.36 -7.74 19.78
CA MET A 5 -41.98 -7.59 20.27
C MET A 5 -40.96 -8.45 19.52
N LEU A 6 -41.34 -9.63 19.02
CA LEU A 6 -40.42 -10.50 18.26
C LEU A 6 -40.03 -9.89 16.90
N ILE A 7 -40.94 -9.17 16.26
CA ILE A 7 -40.71 -8.55 14.94
C ILE A 7 -39.76 -7.35 15.09
N SER A 8 -39.90 -6.59 16.19
CA SER A 8 -38.99 -5.48 16.52
C SER A 8 -37.56 -5.95 16.80
N LEU A 9 -37.39 -7.11 17.43
CA LEU A 9 -36.05 -7.66 17.74
C LEU A 9 -35.31 -8.12 16.47
N LEU A 10 -36.01 -8.68 15.48
CA LEU A 10 -35.43 -9.14 14.22
C LEU A 10 -34.96 -7.99 13.32
N SER A 11 -35.60 -6.82 13.39
CA SER A 11 -35.17 -5.63 12.65
C SER A 11 -33.90 -4.97 13.21
N LEU A 12 -33.60 -5.14 14.51
CA LEU A 12 -32.38 -4.56 15.10
C LEU A 12 -31.11 -5.27 14.63
N SER A 13 -31.17 -6.58 14.38
CA SER A 13 -29.99 -7.34 13.93
C SER A 13 -29.54 -6.96 12.52
N THR A 14 -30.46 -6.60 11.61
CA THR A 14 -30.10 -6.26 10.23
C THR A 14 -29.54 -4.85 10.08
N LEU A 15 -29.94 -3.91 10.95
CA LEU A 15 -29.40 -2.54 10.93
C LEU A 15 -27.92 -2.52 11.34
N SER A 16 -27.53 -3.33 12.34
CA SER A 16 -26.16 -3.34 12.85
C SER A 16 -25.14 -3.84 11.82
N PHE A 17 -25.51 -4.79 10.96
CA PHE A 17 -24.64 -5.25 9.86
C PHE A 17 -24.48 -4.19 8.75
N ALA A 18 -25.55 -3.48 8.39
CA ALA A 18 -25.49 -2.43 7.37
C ALA A 18 -24.65 -1.21 7.84
N GLU A 19 -24.76 -0.84 9.11
CA GLU A 19 -23.98 0.25 9.70
C GLU A 19 -22.49 -0.12 9.83
N SER A 20 -22.19 -1.38 10.17
CA SER A 20 -20.82 -1.90 10.21
C SER A 20 -20.17 -1.96 8.82
N GLY A 21 -20.91 -2.34 7.77
CA GLY A 21 -20.39 -2.39 6.39
C GLY A 21 -19.98 -1.01 5.89
N THR A 22 -20.82 -0.01 6.11
CA THR A 22 -20.54 1.38 5.73
C THR A 22 -19.36 1.98 6.51
N SER A 23 -19.22 1.63 7.80
CA SER A 23 -18.08 2.03 8.64
C SER A 23 -16.75 1.46 8.11
N VAL A 24 -16.73 0.17 7.78
CA VAL A 24 -15.52 -0.51 7.30
C VAL A 24 -15.08 0.05 5.94
N GLU A 25 -16.01 0.23 5.00
CA GLU A 25 -15.68 0.82 3.69
C GLU A 25 -15.10 2.23 3.83
N SER A 26 -15.69 3.06 4.71
CA SER A 26 -15.19 4.42 4.98
C SER A 26 -13.79 4.41 5.59
N ASN A 27 -13.50 3.45 6.47
CA ASN A 27 -12.17 3.28 7.05
C ASN A 27 -11.14 2.82 6.01
N VAL A 28 -11.51 1.88 5.14
CA VAL A 28 -10.64 1.43 4.04
C VAL A 28 -10.36 2.59 3.06
N GLU A 29 -11.39 3.35 2.68
CA GLU A 29 -11.23 4.54 1.85
C GLU A 29 -10.27 5.56 2.50
N TRP A 30 -10.43 5.81 3.80
CA TRP A 30 -9.54 6.71 4.53
C TRP A 30 -8.08 6.21 4.53
N ILE A 31 -7.86 4.91 4.79
CA ILE A 31 -6.51 4.31 4.77
C ILE A 31 -5.87 4.48 3.39
N LEU A 32 -6.62 4.20 2.32
CA LEU A 32 -6.14 4.37 0.94
C LEU A 32 -5.73 5.82 0.70
N ASN A 33 -6.61 6.78 1.00
CA ASN A 33 -6.33 8.20 0.81
C ASN A 33 -5.07 8.64 1.56
N GLU A 34 -4.95 8.25 2.83
CA GLU A 34 -3.85 8.70 3.67
C GLU A 34 -2.50 8.09 3.25
N THR A 35 -2.48 6.78 2.99
CA THR A 35 -1.25 6.05 2.65
C THR A 35 -0.74 6.41 1.27
N LEU A 36 -1.64 6.51 0.30
CA LEU A 36 -1.27 6.75 -1.10
C LEU A 36 -0.82 8.18 -1.30
N THR A 37 -1.56 9.18 -0.82
CA THR A 37 -1.18 10.58 -1.04
C THR A 37 0.18 10.91 -0.40
N LYS A 38 0.49 10.35 0.76
CA LYS A 38 1.73 10.63 1.50
C LYS A 38 2.93 9.84 1.00
N SER A 39 2.77 8.54 0.71
CA SER A 39 3.86 7.73 0.10
C SER A 39 4.21 8.30 -1.27
N LEU A 40 3.19 8.65 -2.04
CA LEU A 40 3.33 9.10 -3.41
C LEU A 40 4.23 10.32 -3.56
N ALA A 41 3.94 11.39 -2.81
CA ALA A 41 4.71 12.61 -2.90
C ALA A 41 6.20 12.34 -2.59
N SER A 42 6.46 11.47 -1.61
CA SER A 42 7.83 11.06 -1.25
C SER A 42 8.51 10.25 -2.35
N ASP A 43 7.80 9.32 -2.98
CA ASP A 43 8.37 8.41 -3.98
C ASP A 43 8.65 9.12 -5.31
N ILE A 44 7.79 10.04 -5.75
CA ILE A 44 8.04 10.89 -6.92
C ILE A 44 9.31 11.72 -6.73
N THR A 45 9.40 12.46 -5.62
CA THR A 45 10.56 13.33 -5.36
C THR A 45 11.86 12.53 -5.36
N ARG A 46 11.84 11.31 -4.81
CA ARG A 46 13.01 10.44 -4.75
C ARG A 46 13.38 9.85 -6.11
N LEU A 47 12.40 9.39 -6.89
CA LEU A 47 12.64 8.84 -8.22
C LEU A 47 13.38 9.85 -9.09
N PHE A 48 12.99 11.12 -9.03
CA PHE A 48 13.69 12.18 -9.76
C PHE A 48 15.07 12.54 -9.16
N ALA A 49 15.20 12.54 -7.83
CA ALA A 49 16.50 12.73 -7.19
C ALA A 49 17.53 11.64 -7.56
N SER A 50 17.06 10.43 -7.92
CA SER A 50 17.90 9.30 -8.34
C SER A 50 18.31 9.33 -9.83
N GLN A 51 17.82 10.29 -10.61
CA GLN A 51 18.05 10.41 -12.06
C GLN A 51 18.91 11.65 -12.36
N PRO A 52 20.24 11.61 -12.15
CA PRO A 52 21.12 12.78 -12.22
C PRO A 52 21.26 13.39 -13.63
N ASN A 53 20.73 12.72 -14.66
CA ASN A 53 20.91 13.09 -16.07
C ASN A 53 19.70 13.82 -16.67
N LEU A 54 18.62 14.06 -15.91
CA LEU A 54 17.45 14.78 -16.40
C LEU A 54 17.70 16.29 -16.37
N THR A 55 17.34 16.97 -17.46
CA THR A 55 17.23 18.43 -17.46
C THR A 55 16.05 18.87 -16.58
N GLN A 56 16.06 20.12 -16.12
CA GLN A 56 14.96 20.67 -15.31
C GLN A 56 13.60 20.58 -16.03
N GLN A 57 13.59 20.72 -17.36
CA GLN A 57 12.37 20.62 -18.16
C GLN A 57 11.86 19.18 -18.24
N GLU A 58 12.74 18.19 -18.40
CA GLU A 58 12.37 16.78 -18.39
C GLU A 58 11.88 16.34 -17.00
N GLN A 59 12.50 16.85 -15.94
CA GLN A 59 12.04 16.62 -14.58
C GLN A 59 10.63 17.14 -14.37
N GLN A 60 10.34 18.38 -14.79
CA GLN A 60 9.00 18.97 -14.66
C GLN A 60 7.93 18.22 -15.47
N GLU A 61 8.24 17.81 -16.71
CA GLU A 61 7.29 17.05 -17.52
C GLU A 61 7.05 15.66 -16.93
N ALA A 62 8.10 15.01 -16.42
CA ALA A 62 7.96 13.72 -15.77
C ALA A 62 7.20 13.80 -14.43
N GLU A 63 7.43 14.83 -13.61
CA GLU A 63 6.63 15.09 -12.39
C GLU A 63 5.15 15.25 -12.73
N LYS A 64 4.84 15.99 -13.80
CA LYS A 64 3.48 16.18 -14.29
C LYS A 64 2.84 14.88 -14.77
N VAL A 65 3.54 14.09 -15.60
CA VAL A 65 3.05 12.80 -16.10
C VAL A 65 2.82 11.82 -14.95
N MET A 66 3.75 11.76 -13.99
CA MET A 66 3.58 10.94 -12.80
C MET A 66 2.36 11.39 -12.02
N GLY A 67 2.21 12.69 -11.73
CA GLY A 67 1.01 13.23 -11.08
C GLY A 67 -0.29 12.79 -11.75
N GLN A 68 -0.37 12.86 -13.09
CA GLN A 68 -1.54 12.40 -13.84
C GLN A 68 -1.80 10.89 -13.74
N ILE A 69 -0.74 10.06 -13.74
CA ILE A 69 -0.86 8.61 -13.53
C ILE A 69 -1.45 8.34 -12.16
N PHE A 70 -1.00 9.05 -11.15
CA PHE A 70 -1.47 8.84 -9.79
C PHE A 70 -2.86 9.36 -9.55
N ASP A 71 -3.25 10.50 -10.12
CA ASP A 71 -4.64 10.97 -10.08
C ASP A 71 -5.58 9.90 -10.67
N LYS A 72 -5.19 9.31 -11.81
CA LYS A 72 -5.96 8.22 -12.43
C LYS A 72 -6.01 6.97 -11.55
N LEU A 73 -4.89 6.59 -10.94
CA LEU A 73 -4.82 5.45 -10.03
C LEU A 73 -5.71 5.68 -8.81
N PHE A 74 -5.67 6.89 -8.26
CA PHE A 74 -6.45 7.30 -7.10
C PHE A 74 -7.95 7.24 -7.37
N GLU A 75 -8.40 7.79 -8.49
CA GLU A 75 -9.79 7.71 -8.91
C GLU A 75 -10.21 6.26 -9.20
N LEU A 76 -9.34 5.44 -9.79
CA LEU A 76 -9.61 4.01 -9.95
C LEU A 76 -9.81 3.32 -8.60
N MET A 77 -8.98 3.62 -7.60
CA MET A 77 -9.11 3.02 -6.27
C MET A 77 -10.40 3.46 -5.56
N LYS A 78 -10.76 4.74 -5.63
CA LYS A 78 -12.05 5.24 -5.11
C LYS A 78 -13.25 4.51 -5.71
N GLN A 79 -13.25 4.35 -7.03
CA GLN A 79 -14.31 3.63 -7.75
C GLN A 79 -14.42 2.15 -7.35
N ASN A 80 -13.34 1.60 -6.79
CA ASN A 80 -13.24 0.19 -6.41
C ASN A 80 -13.12 -0.01 -4.89
N VAL A 81 -13.45 1.01 -4.06
CA VAL A 81 -13.44 0.88 -2.59
C VAL A 81 -14.20 -0.35 -2.09
N PRO A 82 -15.40 -0.70 -2.60
CA PRO A 82 -16.09 -1.92 -2.16
C PRO A 82 -15.29 -3.20 -2.46
N ALA A 83 -14.66 -3.29 -3.63
CA ALA A 83 -13.83 -4.42 -4.01
C ALA A 83 -12.56 -4.52 -3.14
N ILE A 84 -11.93 -3.37 -2.85
CA ILE A 84 -10.75 -3.30 -1.98
C ILE A 84 -11.12 -3.63 -0.54
N THR A 85 -12.28 -3.18 -0.06
CA THR A 85 -12.79 -3.51 1.27
C THR A 85 -12.98 -5.01 1.42
N ASN A 86 -13.50 -5.69 0.40
CA ASN A 86 -13.58 -7.15 0.37
C ASN A 86 -12.20 -7.83 0.41
N ILE A 87 -11.13 -7.17 -0.05
CA ILE A 87 -9.77 -7.69 0.11
C ILE A 87 -9.31 -7.53 1.57
N TYR A 88 -9.53 -6.38 2.20
CA TYR A 88 -9.22 -6.17 3.63
C TYR A 88 -9.95 -7.20 4.50
N LEU A 89 -11.24 -7.40 4.27
CA LEU A 89 -12.07 -8.33 5.04
C LEU A 89 -11.70 -9.81 4.88
N LYS A 90 -10.81 -10.17 3.94
CA LYS A 90 -10.24 -11.53 3.86
C LYS A 90 -9.16 -11.78 4.92
N TYR A 91 -8.54 -10.73 5.43
CA TYR A 91 -7.37 -10.82 6.30
C TYR A 91 -7.55 -10.10 7.64
N PHE A 92 -8.48 -9.17 7.71
CA PHE A 92 -8.76 -8.36 8.89
C PHE A 92 -10.26 -8.37 9.18
N THR A 93 -10.58 -8.40 10.47
CA THR A 93 -11.92 -8.11 10.98
C THR A 93 -12.21 -6.61 10.88
N ALA A 94 -13.49 -6.23 10.98
CA ALA A 94 -13.90 -4.84 11.03
C ALA A 94 -13.21 -4.06 12.16
N GLU A 95 -13.07 -4.67 13.34
CA GLU A 95 -12.40 -4.08 14.50
C GLU A 95 -10.89 -3.87 14.26
N GLU A 96 -10.22 -4.85 13.63
CA GLU A 96 -8.80 -4.69 13.25
C GLU A 96 -8.60 -3.58 12.22
N ILE A 97 -9.55 -3.37 11.29
CA ILE A 97 -9.51 -2.26 10.35
C ILE A 97 -9.66 -0.91 11.06
N GLU A 98 -10.53 -0.80 12.07
CA GLU A 98 -10.63 0.39 12.92
C GLU A 98 -9.34 0.66 13.70
N GLN A 99 -8.70 -0.40 14.21
CA GLN A 99 -7.40 -0.29 14.89
C GLN A 99 -6.29 0.14 13.92
N LEU A 100 -6.30 -0.32 12.67
CA LEU A 100 -5.39 0.15 11.62
C LEU A 100 -5.55 1.65 11.36
N VAL A 101 -6.80 2.15 11.30
CA VAL A 101 -7.06 3.59 11.20
C VAL A 101 -6.47 4.34 12.39
N SER A 102 -6.69 3.85 13.61
CA SER A 102 -6.13 4.45 14.83
C SER A 102 -4.61 4.51 14.79
N LEU A 103 -3.95 3.42 14.38
CA LEU A 103 -2.51 3.36 14.20
C LEU A 103 -2.03 4.42 13.20
N TYR A 104 -2.62 4.46 12.00
CA TYR A 104 -2.21 5.41 10.97
C TYR A 104 -2.53 6.86 11.30
N ARG A 105 -3.45 7.14 12.24
CA ARG A 105 -3.67 8.50 12.78
C ARG A 105 -2.62 8.92 13.81
N SER A 106 -1.93 7.99 14.45
CA SER A 106 -0.89 8.31 15.44
C SER A 106 0.33 8.96 14.78
N GLU A 107 1.11 9.74 15.53
CA GLU A 107 2.37 10.33 15.05
C GLU A 107 3.33 9.26 14.50
N LEU A 108 3.39 8.10 15.16
CA LEU A 108 4.22 6.98 14.72
C LEU A 108 3.72 6.40 13.40
N GLY A 109 2.41 6.17 13.25
CA GLY A 109 1.83 5.65 12.01
C GLY A 109 1.99 6.62 10.84
N GLN A 110 1.85 7.92 11.09
CA GLN A 110 2.11 8.97 10.12
C GLN A 110 3.57 8.98 9.67
N LYS A 111 4.51 8.87 10.63
CA LYS A 111 5.93 8.72 10.32
C LYS A 111 6.19 7.46 9.50
N LEU A 112 5.56 6.33 9.87
CA LEU A 112 5.71 5.06 9.15
C LEU A 112 5.31 5.20 7.68
N ILE A 113 4.14 5.77 7.38
CA ILE A 113 3.67 6.00 5.99
C ILE A 113 4.71 6.80 5.19
N LEU A 114 5.26 7.87 5.78
CA LEU A 114 6.22 8.75 5.10
C LEU A 114 7.59 8.08 4.84
N VAL A 115 8.04 7.23 5.77
CA VAL A 115 9.40 6.66 5.70
C VAL A 115 9.44 5.26 5.10
N GLN A 116 8.30 4.56 4.98
CA GLN A 116 8.25 3.16 4.54
C GLN A 116 8.92 2.96 3.18
N GLY A 117 8.58 3.77 2.18
CA GLY A 117 9.22 3.73 0.86
C GLY A 117 10.73 3.98 0.95
N SER A 118 11.15 4.98 1.74
CA SER A 118 12.58 5.27 1.97
C SER A 118 13.33 4.10 2.58
N MET A 119 12.73 3.49 3.61
CA MET A 119 13.34 2.41 4.35
C MET A 119 13.55 1.19 3.45
N MET A 120 12.54 0.83 2.64
CA MET A 120 12.65 -0.30 1.72
C MET A 120 13.73 -0.06 0.66
N ASN A 121 13.82 1.15 0.11
CA ASN A 121 14.86 1.51 -0.84
C ASN A 121 16.26 1.44 -0.22
N ASN A 122 16.45 2.00 0.97
CA ASN A 122 17.74 1.95 1.67
C ASN A 122 18.15 0.51 1.99
N ILE A 123 17.19 -0.35 2.34
CA ILE A 123 17.44 -1.79 2.53
C ILE A 123 17.87 -2.42 1.20
N ALA A 124 17.17 -2.13 0.10
CA ALA A 124 17.52 -2.65 -1.21
C ALA A 124 18.92 -2.21 -1.66
N GLU A 125 19.27 -0.93 -1.48
CA GLU A 125 20.61 -0.39 -1.76
C GLU A 125 21.69 -1.06 -0.91
N PHE A 126 21.43 -1.29 0.37
CA PHE A 126 22.36 -1.97 1.27
C PHE A 126 22.58 -3.44 0.88
N LEU A 127 21.52 -4.12 0.43
CA LEU A 127 21.57 -5.54 0.06
C LEU A 127 22.06 -5.77 -1.37
N GLN A 128 21.93 -4.80 -2.27
CA GLN A 128 22.26 -4.96 -3.69
C GLN A 128 23.68 -5.49 -3.94
N PRO A 129 24.75 -4.99 -3.29
CA PRO A 129 26.09 -5.54 -3.49
C PRO A 129 26.21 -7.00 -3.02
N GLN A 130 25.52 -7.36 -1.94
CA GLN A 130 25.53 -8.72 -1.41
C GLN A 130 24.81 -9.69 -2.35
N ILE A 131 23.68 -9.26 -2.91
CA ILE A 131 22.95 -10.03 -3.93
C ILE A 131 23.83 -10.26 -5.17
N ILE A 132 24.55 -9.23 -5.64
CA ILE A 132 25.49 -9.37 -6.77
C ILE A 132 26.61 -10.35 -6.44
N ASN A 133 27.19 -10.27 -5.24
CA ASN A 133 28.23 -11.21 -4.82
C ASN A 133 27.72 -12.66 -4.79
N ILE A 134 26.54 -12.89 -4.24
CA ILE A 134 25.91 -14.23 -4.22
C ILE A 134 25.70 -14.75 -5.65
N ILE A 135 25.21 -13.91 -6.56
CA ILE A 135 25.01 -14.29 -7.97
C ILE A 135 26.36 -14.63 -8.64
N ASN A 136 27.41 -13.85 -8.37
CA ASN A 136 28.74 -14.09 -8.90
C ASN A 136 29.36 -15.38 -8.36
N ASP A 137 29.20 -15.65 -7.06
CA ASP A 137 29.69 -16.87 -6.43
C ASP A 137 28.99 -18.11 -7.03
N LEU A 138 27.66 -18.09 -7.10
CA LEU A 138 26.87 -19.17 -7.69
C LEU A 138 27.22 -19.40 -9.17
N SER A 139 27.32 -18.33 -9.97
CA SER A 139 27.70 -18.47 -11.38
C SER A 139 29.13 -18.98 -11.59
N SER A 140 30.06 -18.64 -10.68
CA SER A 140 31.42 -19.18 -10.69
C SER A 140 31.45 -20.68 -10.35
N ASP A 141 30.58 -21.13 -9.45
CA ASP A 141 30.49 -22.53 -9.05
C ASP A 141 29.80 -23.38 -10.13
N PHE A 142 28.80 -22.83 -10.82
CA PHE A 142 28.23 -23.46 -12.03
C PHE A 142 29.27 -23.60 -13.15
N ALA A 143 30.05 -22.55 -13.43
CA ALA A 143 31.11 -22.61 -14.44
C ALA A 143 32.23 -23.63 -14.11
N LYS A 144 32.54 -23.83 -12.83
CA LYS A 144 33.49 -24.89 -12.39
C LYS A 144 32.89 -26.29 -12.50
N SER A 145 31.59 -26.45 -12.23
CA SER A 145 30.89 -27.73 -12.36
C SER A 145 30.89 -28.25 -13.81
N ASP A 146 30.70 -27.35 -14.78
CA ASP A 146 30.70 -27.72 -16.20
C ASP A 146 32.10 -28.08 -16.75
N MET A 147 33.19 -27.62 -16.10
CA MET A 147 34.56 -28.03 -16.45
C MET A 147 34.94 -29.43 -15.95
N ILE A 148 34.19 -30.03 -15.02
CA ILE A 148 34.48 -31.36 -14.48
C ILE A 148 33.86 -32.49 -15.33
N ILE A 149 32.95 -32.16 -16.25
CA ILE A 149 32.23 -33.13 -17.10
C ILE A 149 32.79 -33.18 -18.55
N ALA A 150 33.86 -32.44 -18.86
CA ALA A 150 34.51 -32.45 -20.18
C ALA A 150 35.74 -33.37 -20.25
#